data_AF-A0A9W8CXI8-F1
#
_entry.id   AF-A0A9W8CXI8-F1
#
_cell.length_a   1.000
_cell.length_b   1.000
_cell.length_c   1.000
_cell.angle_alpha   90.00
_cell.angle_beta   90.00
_cell.angle_gamma   90.00
#
_symmetry.space_group_name_H-M   'P 1'
#
loop_
_entity.id
_entity.type
_entity.pdbx_description
1 polymer ?
#
loop_
_entity_poly.entity_id
_entity_poly.type
_entity_poly.pdbx_seq_one_letter_code
_entity_poly.pdbx_strand_id
1 'polypeptide(L)'
;MDVQRSQDYQTAYCQAAASISQEAQPQFNEIYTRTVMQPMAQYCGYLPEFDRAIKKRKQLADDLERAQRALTKEQGKTPEDPALIARAEQDVQYADAAYHTLNRTLIAEIPKLINARVYVTDPSFEAFVKTQLQFFSDSLQQMNRVAQRLPPQSGPGDDKMLDERVDSVMNQIRSLNICTLNV
;
A
#
# COMPACT_ATOMS: atom_id res chain seq x y z
N MET A 1 -27.47 40.18 24.66
CA MET A 1 -26.80 39.23 23.76
C MET A 1 -27.85 38.72 22.77
N ASP A 2 -27.69 38.99 21.48
CA ASP A 2 -28.71 38.67 20.46
C ASP A 2 -28.86 37.16 20.26
N VAL A 3 -29.99 36.61 20.74
CA VAL A 3 -30.39 35.21 20.57
C VAL A 3 -30.41 34.80 19.09
N GLN A 4 -30.76 35.73 18.20
CA GLN A 4 -30.77 35.53 16.74
C GLN A 4 -29.37 35.22 16.18
N ARG A 5 -28.35 35.96 16.60
CA ARG A 5 -26.96 35.81 16.10
C ARG A 5 -26.31 34.52 16.61
N SER A 6 -26.71 34.05 17.80
CA SER A 6 -26.31 32.73 18.33
C SER A 6 -26.92 31.58 17.53
N GLN A 7 -28.16 31.73 17.05
CA GLN A 7 -28.81 30.75 16.18
C GLN A 7 -28.15 30.71 14.80
N ASP A 8 -27.81 31.87 14.23
CA ASP A 8 -27.13 31.96 12.92
C ASP A 8 -25.76 31.26 12.90
N TYR A 9 -24.99 31.38 14.00
CA TYR A 9 -23.73 30.63 14.18
C TYR A 9 -23.97 29.12 14.23
N GLN A 10 -24.92 28.68 15.05
CA GLN A 10 -25.20 27.25 15.25
C GLN A 10 -25.69 26.59 13.96
N THR A 11 -26.54 27.29 13.19
CA THR A 11 -26.96 26.84 11.86
C THR A 11 -25.79 26.76 10.89
N ALA A 12 -24.91 27.77 10.85
CA ALA A 12 -23.72 27.77 9.98
C ALA A 12 -22.74 26.63 10.31
N TYR A 13 -22.51 26.39 11.60
CA TYR A 13 -21.68 25.28 12.07
C TYR A 13 -22.26 23.93 11.67
N CYS A 14 -23.56 23.70 11.92
CA CYS A 14 -24.23 22.46 11.53
C CYS A 14 -24.17 22.23 10.01
N GLN A 15 -24.34 23.29 9.21
CA GLN A 15 -24.23 23.22 7.75
C GLN A 15 -22.81 22.88 7.29
N ALA A 16 -21.78 23.52 7.85
CA ALA A 16 -20.39 23.24 7.52
C ALA A 16 -20.00 21.80 7.90
N ALA A 17 -20.38 21.35 9.11
CA ALA A 17 -20.16 19.98 9.55
C ALA A 17 -20.87 18.95 8.67
N ALA A 18 -22.11 19.25 8.24
CA ALA A 18 -22.86 18.39 7.33
C ALA A 18 -22.20 18.32 5.94
N SER A 19 -21.75 19.44 5.35
CA SER A 19 -21.05 19.44 4.06
C SER A 19 -19.72 18.67 4.12
N ILE A 20 -18.94 18.84 5.20
CA ILE A 20 -17.69 18.06 5.38
C ILE A 20 -18.01 16.56 5.45
N SER A 21 -19.01 16.17 6.22
CA SER A 21 -19.35 14.75 6.44
C SER A 21 -20.05 14.10 5.23
N GLN A 22 -20.92 14.83 4.53
CA GLN A 22 -21.79 14.29 3.47
C GLN A 22 -21.24 14.50 2.06
N GLU A 23 -20.29 15.43 1.87
CA GLU A 23 -19.73 15.73 0.55
C GLU A 23 -18.20 15.51 0.54
N ALA A 24 -17.46 16.22 1.38
CA ALA A 24 -16.00 16.20 1.34
C ALA A 24 -15.42 14.83 1.73
N GLN A 25 -15.98 14.18 2.76
CA GLN A 25 -15.51 12.87 3.22
C GLN A 25 -15.80 11.74 2.21
N PRO A 26 -17.00 11.62 1.62
CA PRO A 26 -17.25 10.67 0.53
C PRO A 26 -16.33 10.90 -0.68
N GLN A 27 -16.12 12.15 -1.09
CA GLN A 27 -15.23 12.49 -2.20
C GLN A 27 -13.77 12.10 -1.89
N PHE A 28 -13.29 12.40 -0.68
CA PHE A 28 -11.98 11.95 -0.20
C PHE A 28 -11.86 10.43 -0.28
N ASN A 29 -12.86 9.71 0.24
CA ASN A 29 -12.87 8.24 0.25
C ASN A 29 -12.87 7.65 -1.16
N GLU A 30 -13.62 8.22 -2.09
CA GLU A 30 -13.65 7.78 -3.49
C GLU A 30 -12.28 7.93 -4.14
N ILE A 31 -11.67 9.12 -4.02
CA ILE A 31 -10.36 9.41 -4.61
C ILE A 31 -9.29 8.52 -3.96
N TYR A 32 -9.28 8.42 -2.63
CA TYR A 32 -8.35 7.57 -1.88
C TYR A 32 -8.47 6.10 -2.29
N THR A 33 -9.70 5.59 -2.41
CA THR A 33 -9.94 4.21 -2.82
C THR A 33 -9.39 3.95 -4.23
N ARG A 34 -9.67 4.84 -5.17
CA ARG A 34 -9.28 4.69 -6.57
C ARG A 34 -7.77 4.85 -6.80
N THR A 35 -7.12 5.78 -6.10
CA THR A 35 -5.74 6.19 -6.38
C THR A 35 -4.71 5.53 -5.46
N VAL A 36 -5.15 5.01 -4.31
CA VAL A 36 -4.27 4.40 -3.30
C VAL A 36 -4.65 2.94 -3.07
N MET A 37 -5.89 2.69 -2.61
CA MET A 37 -6.27 1.35 -2.16
C MET A 37 -6.31 0.34 -3.31
N GLN A 38 -6.94 0.68 -4.44
CA GLN A 38 -7.07 -0.22 -5.58
C GLN A 38 -5.71 -0.60 -6.20
N PRO A 39 -4.81 0.35 -6.54
CA PRO A 39 -3.48 0.01 -7.06
C PRO A 39 -2.65 -0.84 -6.09
N MET A 40 -2.68 -0.50 -4.79
CA MET A 40 -1.98 -1.28 -3.76
C MET A 40 -2.53 -2.70 -3.65
N ALA A 41 -3.86 -2.84 -3.60
CA ALA A 41 -4.51 -4.15 -3.54
C ALA A 41 -4.20 -5.01 -4.77
N GLN A 42 -4.22 -4.40 -5.96
CA GLN A 42 -3.86 -5.08 -7.20
C GLN A 42 -2.41 -5.55 -7.17
N TYR A 43 -1.46 -4.69 -6.81
CA TYR A 43 -0.05 -5.06 -6.70
C TYR A 43 0.17 -6.19 -5.69
N CYS A 44 -0.38 -6.04 -4.48
CA CYS A 44 -0.30 -7.06 -3.43
C CYS A 44 -0.96 -8.38 -3.85
N GLY A 45 -1.98 -8.33 -4.72
CA GLY A 45 -2.66 -9.50 -5.27
C GLY A 45 -1.75 -10.41 -6.11
N TYR A 46 -0.70 -9.88 -6.71
CA TYR A 46 0.28 -10.68 -7.47
C TYR A 46 1.24 -11.47 -6.55
N LEU A 47 1.54 -10.97 -5.35
CA LEU A 47 2.56 -11.58 -4.47
C LEU A 47 2.26 -13.07 -4.15
N PRO A 48 1.02 -13.45 -3.78
CA PRO A 48 0.68 -14.86 -3.54
C PRO A 48 0.83 -15.76 -4.77
N GLU A 49 0.67 -15.24 -5.98
CA GLU A 49 0.87 -16.01 -7.22
C GLU A 49 2.34 -16.35 -7.42
N PHE A 50 3.22 -15.37 -7.19
CA PHE A 50 4.66 -15.59 -7.24
C PHE A 50 5.12 -16.54 -6.14
N ASP A 51 4.59 -16.42 -4.92
CA ASP A 51 4.89 -17.37 -3.83
C ASP A 51 4.51 -18.81 -4.19
N ARG A 52 3.34 -19.00 -4.82
CA ARG A 52 2.92 -20.32 -5.32
C ARG A 52 3.85 -20.82 -6.41
N ALA A 53 4.25 -19.97 -7.35
CA ALA A 53 5.17 -20.32 -8.43
C ALA A 53 6.57 -20.69 -7.89
N ILE A 54 7.09 -19.96 -6.90
CA ILE A 54 8.37 -20.25 -6.25
C ILE A 54 8.33 -21.61 -5.54
N LYS A 55 7.25 -21.88 -4.79
CA LYS A 55 7.04 -23.19 -4.16
C LYS A 55 6.96 -24.31 -5.20
N LYS A 56 6.25 -24.09 -6.30
CA LYS A 56 6.16 -25.06 -7.40
C LYS A 56 7.52 -25.30 -8.07
N ARG A 57 8.32 -24.25 -8.29
CA ARG A 57 9.69 -24.37 -8.82
C ARG A 57 10.59 -25.21 -7.91
N LYS A 58 10.45 -25.06 -6.59
CA LYS A 58 11.17 -25.91 -5.63
C LYS A 58 10.76 -27.38 -5.77
N GLN A 59 9.45 -27.66 -5.84
CA GLN A 59 8.95 -29.03 -6.06
C GLN A 59 9.50 -29.64 -7.36
N LEU A 60 9.53 -28.87 -8.46
CA LEU A 60 10.07 -29.34 -9.73
C LEU A 60 11.58 -29.60 -9.68
N ALA A 61 12.33 -28.84 -8.87
CA ALA A 61 13.75 -29.12 -8.64
C ALA A 61 13.94 -30.46 -7.91
N ASP A 62 13.12 -30.71 -6.88
CA ASP A 62 13.13 -31.99 -6.14
C ASP A 62 12.71 -33.16 -7.07
N ASP A 63 11.75 -32.95 -7.97
CA ASP A 63 11.33 -33.93 -8.98
C ASP A 63 12.47 -34.28 -9.95
N LEU A 64 13.18 -33.27 -10.45
CA LEU A 64 14.34 -33.45 -11.33
C LEU A 64 15.46 -34.23 -10.62
N GLU A 65 15.78 -33.87 -9.39
CA GLU A 65 16.79 -34.58 -8.60
C GLU A 65 16.40 -36.05 -8.36
N ARG A 66 15.12 -36.32 -8.09
CA ARG A 66 14.61 -37.69 -7.97
C ARG A 66 14.75 -38.47 -9.27
N ALA A 67 14.40 -37.87 -10.41
CA ALA A 67 14.53 -38.51 -11.72
C ALA A 67 15.99 -38.83 -12.05
N GLN A 68 16.92 -37.90 -11.77
CA GLN A 68 18.35 -38.11 -11.97
C GLN A 68 18.89 -39.26 -11.11
N ARG A 69 18.51 -39.32 -9.83
CA ARG A 69 18.88 -40.43 -8.93
C ARG A 69 18.33 -41.77 -9.43
N ALA A 70 17.11 -41.79 -9.98
CA ALA A 70 16.53 -42.99 -10.57
C ALA A 70 17.31 -43.46 -11.81
N LEU A 71 17.67 -42.53 -12.71
CA LEU A 71 18.51 -42.84 -13.87
C LEU A 71 19.87 -43.42 -13.48
N THR A 72 20.59 -42.78 -12.54
CA THR A 72 21.87 -43.31 -12.04
C THR A 72 21.72 -44.69 -11.42
N LYS A 73 20.61 -44.96 -10.74
CA LYS A 73 20.32 -46.29 -10.17
C LYS A 73 20.11 -47.35 -11.25
N GLU A 74 19.36 -47.04 -12.31
CA GLU A 74 19.13 -47.98 -13.42
C GLU A 74 20.43 -48.26 -14.21
N GLN A 75 21.25 -47.25 -14.45
CA GLN A 75 22.57 -47.39 -15.08
C GLN A 75 23.56 -48.21 -14.24
N GLY A 76 23.40 -48.24 -12.92
CA GLY A 76 24.27 -49.00 -12.02
C GLY A 76 23.92 -50.48 -11.84
N LYS A 77 22.86 -50.97 -12.49
CA LYS A 77 22.43 -52.39 -12.39
C LYS A 77 23.24 -53.30 -13.32
N THR A 78 23.44 -54.54 -12.92
CA THR A 78 24.05 -55.57 -13.78
C THR A 78 23.20 -56.86 -13.77
N PRO A 79 22.74 -57.36 -14.93
CA PRO A 79 22.86 -56.75 -16.25
C PRO A 79 22.02 -55.47 -16.38
N GLU A 80 22.47 -54.57 -17.24
CA GLU A 80 21.72 -53.35 -17.58
C GLU A 80 20.51 -53.70 -18.44
N ASP A 81 19.39 -53.01 -18.24
CA ASP A 81 18.20 -53.09 -19.09
C ASP A 81 18.07 -51.79 -19.93
N PRO A 82 18.42 -51.83 -21.22
CA PRO A 82 18.40 -50.64 -22.08
C PRO A 82 17.03 -49.97 -22.18
N ALA A 83 15.93 -50.72 -22.07
CA ALA A 83 14.58 -50.16 -22.16
C ALA A 83 14.22 -49.37 -20.90
N LEU A 84 14.63 -49.85 -19.72
CA LEU A 84 14.44 -49.13 -18.46
C LEU A 84 15.30 -47.86 -18.39
N ILE A 85 16.54 -47.93 -18.88
CA ILE A 85 17.44 -46.77 -18.95
C ILE A 85 16.84 -45.69 -19.87
N ALA A 86 16.43 -46.05 -21.09
CA ALA A 86 15.83 -45.10 -22.03
C ALA A 86 14.59 -44.41 -21.46
N ARG A 87 13.78 -45.14 -20.69
CA ARG A 87 12.61 -44.57 -20.01
C ARG A 87 13.00 -43.60 -18.89
N ALA A 88 14.00 -43.94 -18.08
CA ALA A 88 14.51 -43.06 -17.04
C ALA A 88 15.15 -41.79 -17.63
N GLU A 89 15.82 -41.87 -18.78
CA GLU A 89 16.33 -40.71 -19.52
C GLU A 89 15.21 -39.79 -19.99
N GLN A 90 14.12 -40.36 -20.51
CA GLN A 90 12.93 -39.59 -20.91
C GLN A 90 12.28 -38.87 -19.71
N ASP A 91 12.19 -39.54 -18.55
CA ASP A 91 11.65 -38.95 -17.32
C ASP A 91 12.52 -37.78 -16.83
N VAL A 92 13.85 -37.91 -16.88
CA VAL A 92 14.79 -36.81 -16.58
C VAL A 92 14.59 -35.65 -17.54
N GLN A 93 14.50 -35.91 -18.84
CA GLN A 93 14.31 -34.87 -19.85
C GLN A 93 13.02 -34.08 -19.64
N TYR A 94 11.93 -34.77 -19.27
CA TYR A 94 10.65 -34.13 -18.95
C TYR A 94 10.75 -33.25 -17.70
N ALA A 95 11.34 -33.77 -16.61
CA ALA A 95 11.51 -33.03 -15.37
C ALA A 95 12.42 -31.80 -15.56
N ASP A 96 13.48 -31.95 -16.35
CA ASP A 96 14.44 -30.89 -16.69
C ASP A 96 13.74 -29.74 -17.44
N ALA A 97 13.00 -30.07 -18.50
CA ALA A 97 12.26 -29.09 -19.28
C ALA A 97 11.21 -28.33 -18.43
N ALA A 98 10.47 -29.05 -17.56
CA ALA A 98 9.48 -28.46 -16.68
C ALA A 98 10.12 -27.48 -15.67
N TYR A 99 11.20 -27.91 -15.01
CA TYR A 99 11.94 -27.08 -14.06
C TYR A 99 12.52 -25.84 -14.75
N HIS A 100 13.25 -26.00 -15.84
CA HIS A 100 13.93 -24.89 -16.52
C HIS A 100 12.96 -23.87 -17.11
N THR A 101 11.79 -24.33 -17.59
CA THR A 101 10.74 -23.43 -18.07
C THR A 101 10.26 -22.51 -16.96
N LEU A 102 9.85 -23.06 -15.81
CA LEU A 102 9.36 -22.24 -14.70
C LEU A 102 10.47 -21.40 -14.07
N ASN A 103 11.68 -21.96 -13.92
CA ASN A 103 12.82 -21.26 -13.36
C ASN A 103 13.21 -20.03 -14.20
N ARG A 104 13.26 -20.17 -15.53
CA ARG A 104 13.56 -19.05 -16.43
C ARG A 104 12.48 -17.96 -16.34
N THR A 105 11.21 -18.34 -16.30
CA THR A 105 10.10 -17.39 -16.11
C THR A 105 10.24 -16.62 -14.79
N LEU A 106 10.48 -17.32 -13.68
CA LEU A 106 10.65 -16.67 -12.38
C LEU A 106 11.84 -15.71 -12.33
N ILE A 107 12.98 -16.09 -12.92
CA ILE A 107 14.17 -15.24 -13.02
C ILE A 107 13.86 -13.96 -13.82
N ALA A 108 13.04 -14.05 -14.86
CA ALA A 108 12.66 -12.90 -15.69
C ALA A 108 11.60 -12.00 -15.03
N GLU A 109 10.62 -12.59 -14.34
CA GLU A 109 9.43 -11.88 -13.85
C GLU A 109 9.57 -11.30 -12.44
N ILE A 110 10.30 -11.97 -11.52
CA ILE A 110 10.48 -11.47 -10.15
C ILE A 110 11.12 -10.07 -10.12
N PRO A 111 12.18 -9.77 -10.90
CA PRO A 111 12.74 -8.43 -10.93
C PRO A 111 11.75 -7.38 -11.44
N LYS A 112 10.90 -7.73 -12.41
CA LYS A 112 9.86 -6.83 -12.94
C LYS A 112 8.81 -6.51 -11.88
N LEU A 113 8.35 -7.52 -11.16
CA LEU A 113 7.42 -7.35 -10.03
C LEU A 113 8.01 -6.43 -8.96
N ILE A 114 9.26 -6.68 -8.57
CA ILE A 114 9.97 -5.87 -7.59
C ILE A 114 10.10 -4.42 -8.08
N ASN A 115 10.44 -4.19 -9.35
CA ASN A 115 10.55 -2.85 -9.91
C ASN A 115 9.19 -2.14 -10.05
N ALA A 116 8.10 -2.89 -10.29
CA ALA A 116 6.76 -2.36 -10.35
C ALA A 116 6.34 -1.65 -9.06
N ARG A 117 6.92 -2.02 -7.90
CA ARG A 117 6.65 -1.36 -6.61
C ARG A 117 6.83 0.16 -6.67
N VAL A 118 7.84 0.65 -7.38
CA VAL A 118 8.14 2.09 -7.48
C VAL A 118 6.98 2.80 -8.19
N TYR A 119 6.51 2.22 -9.29
CA TYR A 119 5.43 2.75 -10.11
C TYR A 119 4.04 2.64 -9.46
N VAL A 120 3.91 1.92 -8.36
CA VAL A 120 2.66 1.80 -7.61
C VAL A 120 2.74 2.63 -6.33
N THR A 121 3.83 2.51 -5.55
CA THR A 121 4.00 3.19 -4.26
C THR A 121 4.17 4.69 -4.41
N ASP A 122 5.02 5.16 -5.32
CA ASP A 122 5.30 6.59 -5.46
C ASP A 122 4.04 7.40 -5.85
N PRO A 123 3.31 7.05 -6.93
CA PRO A 123 2.10 7.78 -7.30
C PRO A 123 0.97 7.59 -6.29
N SER A 124 0.83 6.43 -5.64
CA SER A 124 -0.18 6.25 -4.59
C SER A 124 0.13 7.08 -3.34
N PHE A 125 1.39 7.20 -2.94
CA PHE A 125 1.78 8.07 -1.83
C PHE A 125 1.58 9.54 -2.17
N GLU A 126 1.97 9.96 -3.38
CA GLU A 126 1.73 11.31 -3.86
C GLU A 126 0.23 11.63 -3.90
N ALA A 127 -0.59 10.72 -4.44
CA ALA A 127 -2.03 10.87 -4.47
C ALA A 127 -2.63 10.94 -3.06
N PHE A 128 -2.15 10.13 -2.13
CA PHE A 128 -2.57 10.16 -0.74
C PHE A 128 -2.34 11.53 -0.09
N VAL A 129 -1.11 12.05 -0.18
CA VAL A 129 -0.75 13.35 0.42
C VAL A 129 -1.56 14.48 -0.22
N LYS A 130 -1.69 14.50 -1.55
CA LYS A 130 -2.49 15.51 -2.26
C LYS A 130 -3.96 15.46 -1.87
N THR A 131 -4.54 14.26 -1.77
CA THR A 131 -5.95 14.08 -1.41
C THR A 131 -6.20 14.53 0.03
N GLN A 132 -5.28 14.22 0.96
CA GLN A 132 -5.35 14.73 2.34
C GLN A 132 -5.25 16.25 2.40
N LEU A 133 -4.26 16.84 1.71
CA LEU A 133 -4.07 18.29 1.67
C LEU A 133 -5.32 18.99 1.15
N GLN A 134 -5.92 18.49 0.08
CA GLN A 134 -7.14 19.02 -0.50
C GLN A 134 -8.30 18.95 0.52
N PHE A 135 -8.55 17.77 1.11
CA PHE A 135 -9.64 17.58 2.07
C PHE A 135 -9.52 18.51 3.29
N PHE A 136 -8.32 18.63 3.87
CA PHE A 136 -8.12 19.50 5.03
C PHE A 136 -8.18 20.98 4.65
N SER A 137 -7.67 21.37 3.49
CA SER A 137 -7.76 22.76 3.01
C SER A 137 -9.22 23.17 2.80
N ASP A 138 -10.02 22.31 2.16
CA ASP A 138 -11.44 22.58 1.91
C ASP A 138 -12.23 22.62 3.23
N SER A 139 -11.99 21.66 4.13
CA SER A 139 -12.63 21.61 5.44
C SER A 139 -12.30 22.84 6.28
N LEU A 140 -11.03 23.28 6.27
CA LEU A 140 -10.60 24.49 6.97
C LEU A 140 -11.25 25.74 6.37
N GLN A 141 -11.36 25.85 5.04
CA GLN A 141 -12.05 26.97 4.40
C GLN A 141 -13.52 27.03 4.79
N GLN A 142 -14.21 25.89 4.88
CA GLN A 142 -15.60 25.85 5.34
C GLN A 142 -15.71 26.29 6.81
N MET A 143 -14.82 25.82 7.67
CA MET A 143 -14.80 26.21 9.09
C MET A 143 -14.44 27.69 9.29
N ASN A 144 -13.54 28.26 8.49
CA ASN A 144 -13.22 29.68 8.53
C ASN A 144 -14.43 30.56 8.18
N ARG A 145 -15.33 30.11 7.29
CA ARG A 145 -16.59 30.82 7.01
C ARG A 145 -17.55 30.82 8.21
N VAL A 146 -17.51 29.77 9.03
CA VAL A 146 -18.25 29.71 10.30
C VAL A 146 -17.60 30.64 11.33
N ALA A 147 -16.27 30.67 11.40
CA ALA A 147 -15.52 31.54 12.31
C ALA A 147 -15.84 33.03 12.12
N GLN A 148 -16.06 33.47 10.88
CA GLN A 148 -16.48 34.84 10.56
C GLN A 148 -17.87 35.22 11.13
N ARG A 149 -18.68 34.24 11.52
CA ARG A 149 -20.02 34.45 12.11
C ARG A 149 -20.02 34.39 13.64
N LEU A 150 -18.88 34.02 14.27
CA LEU A 150 -18.74 34.18 15.70
C LEU A 150 -18.77 35.67 16.05
N PRO A 151 -19.40 36.06 17.19
CA PRO A 151 -19.12 37.38 17.75
C PRO A 151 -17.62 37.49 18.02
N PRO A 152 -17.01 38.69 17.88
CA PRO A 152 -15.65 38.91 18.37
C PRO A 152 -15.60 38.42 19.82
N GLN A 153 -14.65 37.55 20.13
CA GLN A 153 -14.50 37.03 21.49
C GLN A 153 -14.49 38.22 22.46
N SER A 154 -15.16 38.04 23.60
CA SER A 154 -15.25 39.05 24.64
C SER A 154 -13.85 39.36 25.20
N GLY A 155 -13.14 40.28 24.55
CA GLY A 155 -11.92 40.93 25.05
C GLY A 155 -10.60 40.39 24.46
N PRO A 156 -9.55 41.24 24.42
CA PRO A 156 -8.23 40.96 23.83
C PRO A 156 -7.38 39.89 24.56
N GLY A 157 -7.97 39.10 25.46
CA GLY A 157 -7.28 38.08 26.27
C GLY A 157 -7.41 36.64 25.77
N ASP A 158 -8.55 36.27 25.17
CA ASP A 158 -8.83 34.87 24.80
C ASP A 158 -8.07 34.42 23.53
N ASP A 159 -7.88 35.32 22.55
CA ASP A 159 -7.11 35.00 21.34
C ASP A 159 -5.61 34.80 21.65
N LYS A 160 -5.04 35.55 22.61
CA LYS A 160 -3.66 35.33 23.06
C LYS A 160 -3.47 33.97 23.74
N MET A 161 -4.42 33.55 24.57
CA MET A 161 -4.36 32.24 25.22
C MET A 161 -4.49 31.09 24.22
N LEU A 162 -5.28 31.28 23.16
CA LEU A 162 -5.39 30.32 22.07
C LEU A 162 -4.11 30.26 21.24
N ASP A 163 -3.53 31.39 20.85
CA ASP A 163 -2.25 31.46 20.13
C ASP A 163 -1.10 30.84 20.94
N GLU A 164 -0.99 31.16 22.24
CA GLU A 164 0.00 30.56 23.14
C GLU A 164 -0.15 29.03 23.23
N ARG A 165 -1.39 28.54 23.18
CA ARG A 165 -1.68 27.10 23.22
C ARG A 165 -1.37 26.43 21.88
N VAL A 166 -1.66 27.07 20.76
CA VAL A 166 -1.27 26.61 19.42
C VAL A 166 0.26 26.56 19.30
N ASP A 167 0.97 27.59 19.73
CA ASP A 167 2.43 27.63 19.74
C ASP A 167 3.04 26.56 20.64
N SER A 168 2.45 26.31 21.81
CA SER A 168 2.86 25.20 22.69
C SER A 168 2.71 23.84 22.00
N VAL A 169 1.58 23.60 21.31
CA VAL A 169 1.36 22.34 20.58
C VAL A 169 2.31 22.22 19.40
N MET A 170 2.56 23.31 18.66
CA MET A 170 3.52 23.33 17.55
C MET A 170 4.95 23.07 18.03
N ASN A 171 5.34 23.59 19.20
CA ASN A 171 6.63 23.28 19.81
C ASN A 171 6.71 21.83 20.28
N GLN A 172 5.62 21.26 20.80
CA GLN A 172 5.55 19.83 21.11
C GLN A 172 5.70 18.97 19.85
N ILE A 173 5.02 19.30 18.74
CA ILE A 173 5.15 18.61 17.45
C ILE A 173 6.58 18.73 16.91
N ARG A 174 7.20 19.90 17.00
CA ARG A 174 8.62 20.09 16.63
C ARG A 174 9.55 19.28 17.52
N SER A 175 9.27 19.16 18.81
CA SER A 175 10.06 18.34 19.75
C SER A 175 9.87 16.83 19.50
N LEU A 176 8.74 16.45 18.92
CA LEU A 176 8.44 15.09 18.46
C LEU A 176 9.10 14.75 17.11
N ASN A 177 9.82 15.68 16.47
CA ASN A 177 10.81 15.34 15.45
C ASN A 177 12.01 14.61 16.09
N ILE A 178 11.75 13.44 16.67
CA ILE A 178 12.72 12.39 17.01
C ILE A 178 13.03 11.63 15.71
N CYS A 179 13.43 12.38 14.69
CA CYS A 179 14.16 11.91 13.53
C CYS A 179 15.24 12.96 13.23
N THR A 180 16.07 13.26 14.22
CA THR A 180 17.50 13.34 13.94
C THR A 180 17.90 11.98 13.35
N LEU A 181 17.80 11.87 12.03
CA LEU A 181 18.75 11.05 11.28
C LEU A 181 20.12 11.65 11.60
N ASN A 182 20.76 11.11 12.62
CA ASN A 182 22.21 11.20 12.75
C ASN A 182 22.77 10.43 11.55
N VAL A 183 23.08 11.16 10.49
CA VAL A 183 24.21 10.82 9.62
C VAL A 183 25.45 11.45 10.25
#